data_AF-A0A3D5DQM4-F1
#
_entry.id   AF-A0A3D5DQM4-F1
#
_cell.length_a   1.000
_cell.length_b   1.000
_cell.length_c   1.000
_cell.angle_alpha   90.00
_cell.angle_beta   90.00
_cell.angle_gamma   90.00
#
_symmetry.space_group_name_H-M   'P 1'
#
loop_
_entity.id
_entity.type
_entity.pdbx_description
1 polymer ?
#
loop_
_entity_poly.entity_id
_entity_poly.type
_entity_poly.pdbx_seq_one_letter_code
_entity_poly.pdbx_strand_id
1 'polypeptide(L)'
;MLLMVAAAGVGGAPVSSGGASLHDTAAAVTVASAGDGPAGFWYGTDSRTITVSGSAPYREPVIGGAYGGYIGMLGNWSHREGCGGIIVWSSANSRQANTNHLTYHKGIGTGGYWFMAGPGVDPHYNGTTSEAYAWGKQQAAWTLSNIRNRHLTYPVVFMDIEIPGYAPNYTPASDNGWNSVYTSPCSGKVKTSYIRAAVDRADLNGFAAYLTSHSSYKAGVYSAPDIWRSIFGTGTASLIPNTYEWTYESFTSSLKHHPYGWCVSGTTTCARFFGGQSSRSKHALIWQWSGGGGSSNGYGDFDQIDGNRTP
;
A
#
# COMPACT_ATOMS: atom_id res chain seq x y z
N MET A 1 8.08 11.74 -75.34
CA MET A 1 8.70 10.74 -76.24
C MET A 1 8.88 9.48 -75.41
N LEU A 2 8.02 8.47 -75.58
CA LEU A 2 8.29 7.25 -76.37
C LEU A 2 9.44 6.43 -75.73
N LEU A 3 9.38 5.15 -75.40
CA LEU A 3 8.53 4.03 -75.79
C LEU A 3 8.84 2.88 -74.79
N MET A 4 7.89 1.96 -74.56
CA MET A 4 8.15 0.65 -73.95
C MET A 4 9.13 -0.19 -74.80
N VAL A 5 9.98 -1.01 -74.17
CA VAL A 5 10.44 -2.28 -74.72
C VAL A 5 10.56 -3.31 -73.58
N ALA A 6 9.91 -4.46 -73.77
CA ALA A 6 10.11 -5.68 -73.01
C ALA A 6 11.11 -6.60 -73.73
N ALA A 7 11.96 -7.31 -72.99
CA ALA A 7 12.65 -8.52 -73.47
C ALA A 7 12.94 -9.46 -72.30
N ALA A 8 12.61 -10.73 -72.50
CA ALA A 8 12.76 -11.83 -71.56
C ALA A 8 14.20 -12.39 -71.52
N GLY A 9 14.59 -12.96 -70.37
CA GLY A 9 15.81 -13.73 -70.21
C GLY A 9 15.73 -14.62 -68.96
N VAL A 10 15.77 -15.93 -69.19
CA VAL A 10 15.58 -17.03 -68.23
C VAL A 10 16.83 -17.22 -67.36
N GLY A 11 16.67 -17.55 -66.07
CA GLY A 11 17.78 -18.15 -65.32
C GLY A 11 17.65 -18.14 -63.79
N GLY A 12 17.33 -19.31 -63.22
CA GLY A 12 17.80 -19.76 -61.91
C GLY A 12 17.11 -19.19 -60.67
N ALA A 13 16.25 -19.99 -60.04
CA ALA A 13 15.79 -19.74 -58.68
C ALA A 13 16.87 -20.17 -57.66
N PRO A 14 17.28 -19.31 -56.71
CA PRO A 14 17.83 -19.77 -55.45
C PRO A 14 16.74 -19.74 -54.37
N VAL A 15 16.59 -20.87 -53.69
CA VAL A 15 15.83 -20.99 -52.45
C VAL A 15 16.51 -20.12 -51.39
N SER A 16 15.82 -19.10 -50.91
CA SER A 16 16.24 -18.29 -49.75
C SER A 16 15.24 -18.51 -48.63
N SER A 17 15.70 -19.24 -47.61
CA SER A 17 15.04 -19.46 -46.34
C SER A 17 14.85 -18.14 -45.59
N GLY A 18 13.59 -17.80 -45.30
CA GLY A 18 13.23 -16.66 -44.47
C GLY A 18 13.76 -16.83 -43.04
N GLY A 19 14.52 -15.84 -42.59
CA GLY A 19 14.91 -15.64 -41.20
C GLY A 19 14.64 -14.20 -40.82
N ALA A 20 13.38 -13.89 -40.50
CA ALA A 20 13.06 -12.62 -39.85
C ALA A 20 13.56 -12.70 -38.40
N SER A 21 14.63 -11.96 -38.11
CA SER A 21 15.14 -11.77 -36.76
C SER A 21 14.18 -10.86 -35.99
N LEU A 22 13.32 -11.49 -35.18
CA LEU A 22 12.61 -10.81 -34.10
C LEU A 22 13.59 -10.75 -32.91
N HIS A 23 14.20 -9.59 -32.71
CA HIS A 23 14.79 -9.25 -31.42
C HIS A 23 13.64 -8.98 -30.44
N ASP A 24 13.12 -10.08 -29.89
CA ASP A 24 12.20 -10.07 -28.77
C ASP A 24 13.05 -9.87 -27.50
N THR A 25 12.98 -8.68 -26.90
CA THR A 25 13.48 -8.44 -25.55
C THR A 25 12.61 -9.24 -24.59
N ALA A 26 13.00 -10.49 -24.34
CA ALA A 26 12.36 -11.33 -23.35
C ALA A 26 12.47 -10.65 -21.97
N ALA A 27 11.35 -10.08 -21.51
CA ALA A 27 11.17 -9.75 -20.10
C ALA A 27 11.39 -11.04 -19.30
N ALA A 28 12.29 -11.00 -18.32
CA ALA A 28 12.52 -12.13 -17.44
C ALA A 28 11.23 -12.41 -16.65
N VAL A 29 10.48 -13.43 -17.09
CA VAL A 29 9.32 -13.93 -16.35
C VAL A 29 9.86 -14.66 -15.13
N THR A 30 9.80 -14.00 -13.97
CA THR A 30 10.01 -14.64 -12.67
C THR A 30 8.93 -15.71 -12.50
N VAL A 31 9.33 -16.97 -12.52
CA VAL A 31 8.45 -18.11 -12.23
C VAL A 31 7.84 -17.87 -10.85
N ALA A 32 6.50 -17.81 -10.81
CA ALA A 32 5.72 -17.73 -9.59
C ALA A 32 6.25 -18.74 -8.55
N SER A 33 6.65 -18.24 -7.39
CA SER A 33 6.95 -19.10 -6.26
C SER A 33 5.65 -19.85 -5.90
N ALA A 34 5.72 -21.15 -5.60
CA ALA A 34 4.53 -21.98 -5.40
C ALA A 34 3.55 -21.35 -4.39
N GLY A 35 2.47 -20.75 -4.90
CA GLY A 35 1.46 -20.03 -4.15
C GLY A 35 1.21 -18.58 -4.60
N ASP A 36 2.25 -17.84 -4.98
CA ASP A 36 2.15 -16.41 -5.32
C ASP A 36 1.76 -16.26 -6.79
N GLY A 37 0.56 -15.76 -7.07
CA GLY A 37 0.10 -15.62 -8.45
C GLY A 37 -0.89 -14.48 -8.64
N PRO A 38 -1.04 -13.95 -9.86
CA PRO A 38 -0.21 -14.22 -11.04
C PRO A 38 1.23 -13.67 -10.90
N ALA A 39 2.10 -13.96 -11.87
CA ALA A 39 3.50 -13.52 -11.83
C ALA A 39 3.64 -12.00 -11.55
N GLY A 40 4.54 -11.68 -10.62
CA GLY A 40 4.75 -10.32 -10.11
C GLY A 40 3.91 -9.95 -8.90
N PHE A 41 2.91 -10.77 -8.54
CA PHE A 41 2.29 -10.68 -7.23
C PHE A 41 3.09 -11.45 -6.17
N TRP A 42 3.03 -10.95 -4.95
CA TRP A 42 3.73 -11.50 -3.80
C TRP A 42 2.85 -11.49 -2.56
N TYR A 43 2.98 -12.50 -1.71
CA TYR A 43 2.44 -12.42 -0.35
C TYR A 43 3.29 -11.52 0.54
N GLY A 44 2.67 -11.02 1.58
CA GLY A 44 3.37 -10.34 2.66
C GLY A 44 2.48 -10.22 3.89
N THR A 45 3.03 -9.54 4.89
CA THR A 45 2.30 -9.18 6.11
C THR A 45 2.53 -7.73 6.42
N ASP A 46 1.57 -7.10 7.07
CA ASP A 46 1.78 -5.84 7.75
C ASP A 46 1.69 -5.99 9.27
N SER A 47 1.84 -4.86 9.97
CA SER A 47 1.63 -4.47 11.38
C SER A 47 0.97 -5.38 12.44
N ARG A 48 0.82 -6.67 12.23
CA ARG A 48 0.84 -7.70 13.26
C ARG A 48 2.13 -8.50 13.20
N THR A 49 2.67 -8.78 14.38
CA THR A 49 3.87 -9.63 14.50
C THR A 49 3.51 -11.08 14.22
N ILE A 50 3.49 -11.47 12.94
CA ILE A 50 3.44 -12.86 12.52
C ILE A 50 4.87 -13.43 12.58
N THR A 51 5.02 -14.64 13.11
CA THR A 51 6.33 -15.31 13.15
C THR A 51 6.63 -15.98 11.81
N VAL A 52 7.60 -15.43 11.07
CA VAL A 52 8.17 -16.07 9.87
C VAL A 52 9.32 -16.97 10.31
N SER A 53 9.17 -18.28 10.08
CA SER A 53 10.09 -19.31 10.59
C SER A 53 11.01 -19.86 9.48
N GLY A 54 12.06 -20.58 9.88
CA GLY A 54 12.94 -21.32 8.97
C GLY A 54 14.14 -20.53 8.48
N SER A 55 14.69 -20.94 7.34
CA SER A 55 15.87 -20.33 6.70
C SER A 55 15.50 -19.67 5.36
N ALA A 56 16.33 -18.72 4.93
CA ALA A 56 16.13 -18.06 3.65
C ALA A 56 16.31 -19.02 2.45
N PRO A 57 15.57 -18.83 1.33
CA PRO A 57 14.52 -17.83 1.14
C PRO A 57 13.28 -18.15 2.00
N TYR A 58 12.82 -17.13 2.74
CA TYR A 58 11.71 -17.26 3.68
C TYR A 58 10.38 -17.42 2.94
N ARG A 59 9.42 -18.09 3.59
CA ARG A 59 8.10 -18.37 3.05
C ARG A 59 7.03 -17.68 3.88
N GLU A 60 5.92 -17.34 3.23
CA GLU A 60 4.76 -16.83 3.96
C GLU A 60 4.30 -17.90 4.97
N PRO A 61 4.17 -17.54 6.26
CA PRO A 61 3.67 -18.46 7.27
C PRO A 61 2.23 -18.86 6.96
N VAL A 62 1.86 -20.08 7.33
CA VAL A 62 0.52 -20.68 7.13
C VAL A 62 0.17 -20.99 5.68
N ILE A 63 0.33 -20.04 4.76
CA ILE A 63 -0.19 -20.13 3.39
C ILE A 63 0.86 -20.57 2.35
N GLY A 64 2.16 -20.56 2.69
CA GLY A 64 3.24 -20.92 1.78
C GLY A 64 3.55 -19.82 0.76
N GLY A 65 4.18 -20.13 -0.37
CA GLY A 65 4.70 -19.06 -1.25
C GLY A 65 5.90 -18.32 -0.66
N ALA A 66 6.33 -17.23 -1.30
CA ALA A 66 7.48 -16.46 -0.87
C ALA A 66 7.02 -15.36 0.08
N TYR A 67 7.76 -15.16 1.17
CA TYR A 67 7.56 -14.00 2.04
C TYR A 67 8.08 -12.75 1.32
N GLY A 68 7.21 -12.10 0.55
CA GLY A 68 7.62 -11.09 -0.42
C GLY A 68 7.61 -9.66 0.10
N GLY A 69 6.83 -9.38 1.15
CA GLY A 69 6.74 -8.03 1.70
C GLY A 69 6.49 -8.00 3.20
N TYR A 70 7.06 -6.97 3.84
CA TYR A 70 6.69 -6.56 5.19
C TYR A 70 6.39 -5.06 5.21
N ILE A 71 5.19 -4.65 5.62
CA ILE A 71 4.83 -3.23 5.75
C ILE A 71 4.59 -2.91 7.24
N GLY A 72 5.53 -2.22 7.88
CA GLY A 72 5.47 -1.98 9.33
C GLY A 72 5.03 -0.56 9.71
N MET A 73 4.44 -0.42 10.90
CA MET A 73 4.12 0.89 11.47
C MET A 73 5.40 1.64 11.84
N LEU A 74 5.68 2.72 11.13
CA LEU A 74 6.80 3.63 11.39
C LEU A 74 6.53 4.52 12.60
N GLY A 75 5.26 4.83 12.84
CA GLY A 75 4.83 5.66 13.95
C GLY A 75 3.32 5.83 14.00
N ASN A 76 2.88 6.44 15.08
CA ASN A 76 1.49 6.71 15.39
C ASN A 76 1.42 8.10 16.05
N TRP A 77 0.47 8.94 15.62
CA TRP A 77 0.29 10.26 16.20
C TRP A 77 0.10 10.20 17.72
N SER A 78 -0.65 9.22 18.23
CA SER A 78 -1.00 9.14 19.66
C SER A 78 0.25 8.85 20.49
N HIS A 79 1.12 7.97 19.98
CA HIS A 79 2.43 7.66 20.57
C HIS A 79 3.32 8.90 20.58
N ARG A 80 3.32 9.67 19.49
CA ARG A 80 4.10 10.89 19.38
C ARG A 80 3.66 11.97 20.37
N GLU A 81 2.36 12.13 20.55
CA GLU A 81 1.74 13.11 21.46
C GLU A 81 1.74 12.66 22.93
N GLY A 82 2.28 11.47 23.24
CA GLY A 82 2.34 10.95 24.61
C GLY A 82 0.99 10.46 25.14
N CYS A 83 0.03 10.16 24.26
CA CYS A 83 -1.32 9.71 24.61
C CYS A 83 -1.42 8.21 24.91
N GLY A 84 -0.30 7.49 24.93
CA GLY A 84 -0.28 6.03 24.75
C GLY A 84 -0.15 5.69 23.26
N GLY A 85 -0.63 4.51 22.84
CA GLY A 85 -0.47 4.07 21.47
C GLY A 85 0.80 3.23 21.27
N ILE A 86 0.62 2.04 20.73
CA ILE A 86 1.71 1.14 20.37
C ILE A 86 2.27 1.48 18.99
N ILE A 87 3.55 1.14 18.79
CA ILE A 87 4.17 1.08 17.47
C ILE A 87 4.34 -0.40 17.12
N VAL A 88 3.68 -0.85 16.05
CA VAL A 88 3.73 -2.25 15.65
C VAL A 88 4.75 -2.46 14.53
N TRP A 89 5.97 -2.81 14.94
CA TRP A 89 7.09 -3.04 14.05
C TRP A 89 7.82 -4.34 14.40
N SER A 90 7.99 -5.24 13.43
CA SER A 90 8.81 -6.44 13.54
C SER A 90 10.14 -6.27 12.81
N SER A 91 11.21 -6.08 13.58
CA SER A 91 12.58 -6.05 13.03
C SER A 91 12.99 -7.40 12.42
N ALA A 92 12.40 -8.50 12.88
CA ALA A 92 12.66 -9.83 12.31
C ALA A 92 12.05 -9.93 10.91
N ASN A 93 10.75 -9.64 10.79
CA ASN A 93 10.02 -9.72 9.53
C ASN A 93 10.61 -8.77 8.49
N SER A 94 10.94 -7.52 8.89
CA SER A 94 11.62 -6.58 8.01
C SER A 94 12.94 -7.15 7.45
N ARG A 95 13.80 -7.75 8.29
CA ARG A 95 15.05 -8.36 7.82
C ARG A 95 14.80 -9.57 6.90
N GLN A 96 13.78 -10.36 7.19
CA GLN A 96 13.43 -11.55 6.41
C GLN A 96 12.89 -11.17 5.03
N ALA A 97 11.98 -10.19 4.95
CA ALA A 97 11.50 -9.64 3.69
C ALA A 97 12.65 -9.01 2.88
N ASN A 98 13.51 -8.21 3.52
CA ASN A 98 14.68 -7.63 2.86
C ASN A 98 15.66 -8.70 2.37
N THR A 99 15.87 -9.79 3.12
CA THR A 99 16.72 -10.90 2.67
C THR A 99 16.16 -11.54 1.41
N ASN A 100 14.85 -11.80 1.38
CA ASN A 100 14.20 -12.34 0.19
C ASN A 100 14.32 -11.39 -1.01
N HIS A 101 14.10 -10.10 -0.81
CA HIS A 101 14.17 -9.10 -1.87
C HIS A 101 15.60 -8.88 -2.38
N LEU A 102 16.54 -8.57 -1.49
CA LEU A 102 17.89 -8.14 -1.85
C LEU A 102 18.80 -9.30 -2.28
N THR A 103 18.65 -10.49 -1.68
CA THR A 103 19.53 -11.64 -1.95
C THR A 103 18.92 -12.62 -2.94
N TYR A 104 17.61 -12.86 -2.86
CA TYR A 104 16.93 -13.88 -3.67
C TYR A 104 16.03 -13.29 -4.76
N HIS A 105 15.96 -11.97 -4.87
CA HIS A 105 15.13 -11.25 -5.85
C HIS A 105 13.64 -11.66 -5.80
N LYS A 106 13.13 -11.86 -4.57
CA LYS A 106 11.73 -12.21 -4.31
C LYS A 106 11.03 -11.10 -3.54
N GLY A 107 9.95 -10.58 -4.12
CA GLY A 107 9.12 -9.56 -3.49
C GLY A 107 9.70 -8.16 -3.50
N ILE A 108 9.15 -7.32 -2.63
CA ILE A 108 9.41 -5.88 -2.51
C ILE A 108 10.27 -5.52 -1.28
N GLY A 109 10.45 -6.48 -0.36
CA GLY A 109 11.15 -6.27 0.90
C GLY A 109 10.33 -5.47 1.90
N THR A 110 10.96 -4.50 2.57
CA THR A 110 10.34 -3.74 3.66
C THR A 110 9.78 -2.40 3.17
N GLY A 111 8.51 -2.14 3.45
CA GLY A 111 7.88 -0.83 3.41
C GLY A 111 7.45 -0.35 4.79
N GLY A 112 6.81 0.80 4.85
CA GLY A 112 6.28 1.31 6.11
C GLY A 112 5.16 2.30 5.94
N TYR A 113 4.43 2.50 7.02
CA TYR A 113 3.32 3.43 7.08
C TYR A 113 3.31 4.26 8.36
N TRP A 114 2.56 5.35 8.34
CA TRP A 114 2.29 6.18 9.52
C TRP A 114 0.81 6.13 9.86
N PHE A 115 0.47 5.72 11.09
CA PHE A 115 -0.90 5.71 11.61
C PHE A 115 -1.35 7.16 11.84
N MET A 116 -2.03 7.71 10.84
CA MET A 116 -2.36 9.13 10.81
C MET A 116 -3.46 9.47 11.81
N ALA A 117 -3.42 10.72 12.25
CA ALA A 117 -4.55 11.40 12.85
C ALA A 117 -5.15 12.36 11.83
N GLY A 118 -6.47 12.52 11.85
CA GLY A 118 -7.11 13.62 11.15
C GLY A 118 -6.93 14.96 11.89
N PRO A 119 -7.36 16.07 11.29
CA PRO A 119 -7.24 17.42 11.85
C PRO A 119 -7.91 17.60 13.22
N GLY A 120 -8.92 16.78 13.53
CA GLY A 120 -9.70 16.90 14.75
C GLY A 120 -8.94 16.64 16.05
N VAL A 121 -7.74 16.06 15.98
CA VAL A 121 -6.84 15.93 17.13
C VAL A 121 -5.63 16.87 17.06
N ASP A 122 -5.54 17.77 16.06
CA ASP A 122 -4.53 18.82 16.05
C ASP A 122 -4.78 19.78 17.23
N PRO A 123 -3.79 20.00 18.13
CA PRO A 123 -3.87 21.01 19.20
C PRO A 123 -4.23 22.43 18.72
N HIS A 124 -3.97 22.72 17.45
CA HIS A 124 -4.16 24.00 16.78
C HIS A 124 -5.40 24.03 15.87
N TYR A 125 -6.27 23.01 15.94
CA TYR A 125 -7.45 22.91 15.08
C TYR A 125 -8.26 24.20 15.03
N ASN A 126 -8.41 24.74 13.82
CA ASN A 126 -9.25 25.90 13.54
C ASN A 126 -10.23 25.68 12.38
N GLY A 127 -10.24 24.47 11.81
CA GLY A 127 -11.18 24.05 10.77
C GLY A 127 -10.87 24.62 9.39
N THR A 128 -9.67 25.17 9.19
CA THR A 128 -9.22 25.66 7.89
C THR A 128 -8.37 24.61 7.17
N THR A 129 -8.39 24.64 5.84
CA THR A 129 -7.55 23.75 5.03
C THR A 129 -6.06 24.04 5.21
N SER A 130 -5.67 25.30 5.44
CA SER A 130 -4.26 25.67 5.63
C SER A 130 -3.67 25.09 6.92
N GLU A 131 -4.47 25.06 7.99
CA GLU A 131 -4.06 24.46 9.27
C GLU A 131 -3.98 22.94 9.17
N ALA A 132 -5.03 22.28 8.65
CA ALA A 132 -4.97 20.84 8.41
C ALA A 132 -3.82 20.42 7.48
N TYR A 133 -3.51 21.22 6.46
CA TYR A 133 -2.33 20.98 5.62
C TYR A 133 -1.02 21.06 6.41
N ALA A 134 -0.90 22.00 7.35
CA ALA A 134 0.26 22.08 8.23
C ALA A 134 0.35 20.86 9.18
N TRP A 135 -0.78 20.37 9.67
CA TRP A 135 -0.85 19.13 10.45
C TRP A 135 -0.29 17.93 9.69
N GLY A 136 -0.75 17.72 8.46
CA GLY A 136 -0.23 16.64 7.61
C GLY A 136 1.26 16.74 7.34
N LYS A 137 1.78 17.95 7.10
CA LYS A 137 3.24 18.17 6.96
C LYS A 137 3.99 17.74 8.22
N GLN A 138 3.46 18.05 9.39
CA GLN A 138 4.07 17.70 10.67
C GLN A 138 4.12 16.17 10.86
N GLN A 139 3.04 15.47 10.55
CA GLN A 139 2.98 14.01 10.58
C GLN A 139 4.00 13.37 9.62
N ALA A 140 4.14 13.92 8.40
CA ALA A 140 5.16 13.47 7.45
C ALA A 140 6.59 13.73 7.94
N ALA A 141 6.85 14.86 8.61
CA ALA A 141 8.16 15.15 9.19
C ALA A 141 8.55 14.12 10.26
N TRP A 142 7.60 13.71 11.11
CA TRP A 142 7.81 12.64 12.08
C TRP A 142 8.04 11.30 11.42
N THR A 143 7.27 10.99 10.39
CA THR A 143 7.43 9.78 9.58
C THR A 143 8.85 9.68 9.03
N LEU A 144 9.34 10.74 8.36
CA LEU A 144 10.70 10.78 7.82
C LEU A 144 11.78 10.67 8.90
N SER A 145 11.56 11.23 10.08
CA SER A 145 12.46 11.05 11.23
C SER A 145 12.55 9.58 11.64
N ASN A 146 11.43 8.87 11.68
CA ASN A 146 11.39 7.46 12.12
C ASN A 146 11.97 6.53 11.06
N ILE A 147 11.81 6.84 9.76
CA ILE A 147 12.38 6.07 8.65
C ILE A 147 13.91 5.99 8.73
N ARG A 148 14.60 7.04 9.21
CA ARG A 148 16.08 7.07 9.29
C ARG A 148 16.69 5.92 10.09
N ASN A 149 15.92 5.32 10.99
CA ASN A 149 16.36 4.20 11.82
C ASN A 149 15.94 2.83 11.25
N ARG A 150 15.42 2.80 10.02
CA ARG A 150 14.89 1.61 9.35
C ARG A 150 15.55 1.43 7.98
N HIS A 151 15.62 0.19 7.53
CA HIS A 151 16.08 -0.15 6.19
C HIS A 151 14.87 -0.50 5.32
N LEU A 152 14.21 0.52 4.79
CA LEU A 152 13.12 0.35 3.83
C LEU A 152 13.72 0.11 2.43
N THR A 153 13.21 -0.90 1.74
CA THR A 153 13.53 -1.16 0.31
C THR A 153 12.38 -0.75 -0.59
N TYR A 154 11.16 -0.66 -0.05
CA TYR A 154 9.99 -0.25 -0.80
C TYR A 154 9.91 1.28 -0.90
N PRO A 155 9.72 1.85 -2.11
CA PRO A 155 9.78 3.30 -2.33
C PRO A 155 8.47 4.04 -2.00
N VAL A 156 7.46 3.35 -1.47
CA VAL A 156 6.16 3.95 -1.10
C VAL A 156 6.00 3.92 0.42
N VAL A 157 5.64 5.08 0.98
CA VAL A 157 5.28 5.22 2.39
C VAL A 157 3.78 5.48 2.47
N PHE A 158 3.09 4.68 3.26
CA PHE A 158 1.63 4.75 3.35
C PHE A 158 1.18 5.67 4.49
N MET A 159 0.20 6.50 4.17
CA MET A 159 -0.67 7.19 5.12
C MET A 159 -1.74 6.20 5.52
N ASP A 160 -1.67 5.67 6.74
CA ASP A 160 -2.69 4.79 7.29
C ASP A 160 -3.83 5.65 7.83
N ILE A 161 -4.95 5.64 7.09
CA ILE A 161 -6.14 6.46 7.32
C ILE A 161 -7.31 5.52 7.60
N GLU A 162 -7.51 5.28 8.89
CA GLU A 162 -8.54 4.41 9.42
C GLU A 162 -9.34 5.10 10.54
N ILE A 163 -10.53 4.56 10.84
CA ILE A 163 -11.28 4.84 12.06
C ILE A 163 -11.16 3.58 12.93
N PRO A 164 -10.32 3.60 13.98
CA PRO A 164 -9.91 2.38 14.68
C PRO A 164 -11.03 1.72 15.49
N GLY A 165 -12.15 2.42 15.75
CA GLY A 165 -13.18 1.93 16.66
C GLY A 165 -12.60 1.74 18.06
N TYR A 166 -13.14 0.78 18.83
CA TYR A 166 -12.61 0.52 20.18
C TYR A 166 -11.25 -0.21 20.12
N ALA A 167 -10.17 0.56 20.01
CA ALA A 167 -8.79 0.07 19.94
C ALA A 167 -7.86 0.82 20.92
N PRO A 168 -8.07 0.69 22.25
CA PRO A 168 -7.38 1.49 23.27
C PRO A 168 -5.85 1.32 23.30
N ASN A 169 -5.31 0.27 22.67
CA ASN A 169 -3.86 0.09 22.52
C ASN A 169 -3.26 0.97 21.42
N TYR A 170 -4.08 1.45 20.48
CA TYR A 170 -3.65 2.24 19.32
C TYR A 170 -3.99 3.72 19.50
N THR A 171 -5.20 4.02 19.96
CA THR A 171 -5.71 5.39 20.07
C THR A 171 -6.49 5.63 21.36
N PRO A 172 -6.50 6.87 21.88
CA PRO A 172 -7.26 7.23 23.07
C PRO A 172 -8.79 7.32 22.82
N ALA A 173 -9.21 7.29 21.56
CA ALA A 173 -10.58 7.50 21.13
C ALA A 173 -10.93 6.61 19.93
N SER A 174 -12.23 6.36 19.73
CA SER A 174 -12.70 5.49 18.64
C SER A 174 -12.57 6.10 17.24
N ASP A 175 -12.55 7.42 17.16
CA ASP A 175 -12.16 8.19 15.99
C ASP A 175 -10.89 8.98 16.35
N ASN A 176 -9.94 9.02 15.45
CA ASN A 176 -8.60 9.61 15.58
C ASN A 176 -8.55 10.99 14.91
N GLY A 177 -9.67 11.72 14.95
CA GLY A 177 -9.73 13.10 14.48
C GLY A 177 -10.16 13.26 13.02
N TRP A 178 -10.70 12.22 12.38
CA TRP A 178 -11.16 12.32 10.99
C TRP A 178 -12.61 12.77 10.89
N ASN A 179 -13.47 12.35 11.83
CA ASN A 179 -14.87 12.75 11.85
C ASN A 179 -15.21 13.69 13.01
N SER A 180 -14.38 13.73 14.04
CA SER A 180 -14.63 14.47 15.27
C SER A 180 -13.44 15.34 15.65
N VAL A 181 -13.75 16.55 16.11
CA VAL A 181 -12.82 17.43 16.81
C VAL A 181 -12.85 17.09 18.28
N TYR A 182 -11.69 16.82 18.87
CA TYR A 182 -11.53 16.47 20.27
C TYR A 182 -11.12 17.68 21.11
N THR A 183 -11.37 17.62 22.41
CA THR A 183 -10.99 18.72 23.33
C THR A 183 -9.48 18.81 23.57
N SER A 184 -8.75 17.73 23.29
CA SER A 184 -7.29 17.68 23.25
C SER A 184 -6.87 16.44 22.44
N PRO A 185 -5.62 16.35 21.97
CA PRO A 185 -5.16 15.20 21.22
C PRO A 185 -5.42 13.89 21.97
N CYS A 186 -5.02 13.82 23.25
CA CYS A 186 -5.15 12.61 24.06
C CYS A 186 -6.54 12.34 24.65
N SER A 187 -7.56 13.13 24.33
CA SER A 187 -8.88 12.98 24.95
C SER A 187 -9.83 12.18 24.06
N GLY A 188 -10.64 11.31 24.67
CA GLY A 188 -11.82 10.72 24.03
C GLY A 188 -13.04 11.66 23.99
N LYS A 189 -12.93 12.89 24.51
CA LYS A 189 -14.05 13.83 24.59
C LYS A 189 -14.19 14.65 23.31
N VAL A 190 -15.29 14.43 22.60
CA VAL A 190 -15.64 15.14 21.38
C VAL A 190 -16.14 16.56 21.71
N LYS A 191 -15.55 17.55 21.05
CA LYS A 191 -16.00 18.95 21.00
C LYS A 191 -16.99 19.19 19.84
N THR A 192 -16.76 18.56 18.69
CA THR A 192 -17.62 18.67 17.51
C THR A 192 -17.57 17.38 16.72
N SER A 193 -18.72 16.81 16.36
CA SER A 193 -18.81 15.51 15.66
C SER A 193 -18.87 15.64 14.14
N TYR A 194 -18.13 16.60 13.59
CA TYR A 194 -18.05 16.82 12.15
C TYR A 194 -16.77 17.56 11.76
N ILE A 195 -16.12 17.07 10.70
CA ILE A 195 -15.07 17.77 9.95
C ILE A 195 -15.48 17.77 8.48
N ARG A 196 -15.19 18.87 7.78
CA ARG A 196 -15.48 18.96 6.35
C ARG A 196 -14.45 18.12 5.60
N ALA A 197 -14.89 17.25 4.68
CA ALA A 197 -14.02 16.45 3.83
C ALA A 197 -12.87 17.22 3.13
N ALA A 198 -13.06 18.52 2.82
CA ALA A 198 -12.01 19.35 2.24
C ALA A 198 -10.86 19.66 3.23
N VAL A 199 -11.16 19.72 4.53
CA VAL A 199 -10.20 19.92 5.63
C VAL A 199 -9.42 18.63 5.85
N ASP A 200 -10.09 17.47 5.96
CA ASP A 200 -9.41 16.16 6.01
C ASP A 200 -8.53 15.94 4.79
N ARG A 201 -9.02 16.31 3.60
CA ARG A 201 -8.23 16.20 2.38
C ARG A 201 -6.98 17.09 2.40
N ALA A 202 -7.05 18.25 3.06
CA ALA A 202 -5.90 19.12 3.17
C ALA A 202 -4.78 18.50 4.02
N ASP A 203 -5.12 17.76 5.08
CA ASP A 203 -4.18 16.97 5.88
C ASP A 203 -3.43 15.93 5.05
N LEU A 204 -4.16 15.07 4.34
CA LEU A 204 -3.57 14.10 3.41
C LEU A 204 -2.65 14.78 2.40
N ASN A 205 -3.10 15.89 1.79
CA ASN A 205 -2.29 16.63 0.83
C ASN A 205 -1.01 17.20 1.46
N GLY A 206 -1.09 17.70 2.70
CA GLY A 206 0.04 18.22 3.47
C GLY A 206 1.10 17.15 3.73
N PHE A 207 0.65 15.98 4.14
CA PHE A 207 1.52 14.82 4.35
C PHE A 207 2.22 14.43 3.04
N ALA A 208 1.44 14.17 1.98
CA ALA A 208 1.96 13.71 0.70
C ALA A 208 2.95 14.72 0.08
N ALA A 209 2.63 16.02 0.14
CA ALA A 209 3.49 17.07 -0.37
C ALA A 209 4.80 17.18 0.42
N TYR A 210 4.76 17.10 1.75
CA TYR A 210 5.97 17.15 2.57
C TYR A 210 6.87 15.93 2.32
N LEU A 211 6.29 14.73 2.35
CA LEU A 211 7.01 13.48 2.11
C LEU A 211 7.78 13.53 0.79
N THR A 212 7.10 13.88 -0.30
CA THR A 212 7.67 13.87 -1.65
C THR A 212 8.64 15.02 -1.93
N SER A 213 8.53 16.14 -1.22
CA SER A 213 9.48 17.26 -1.36
C SER A 213 10.73 17.14 -0.48
N HIS A 214 10.69 16.31 0.57
CA HIS A 214 11.79 16.14 1.54
C HIS A 214 12.42 14.75 1.52
N SER A 215 12.03 13.89 0.57
CA SER A 215 12.58 12.55 0.42
C SER A 215 12.39 12.01 -1.00
N SER A 216 12.95 10.83 -1.27
CA SER A 216 12.72 10.10 -2.52
C SER A 216 11.45 9.25 -2.51
N TYR A 217 10.76 9.14 -1.37
CA TYR A 217 9.58 8.28 -1.23
C TYR A 217 8.38 8.85 -1.98
N LYS A 218 7.54 7.93 -2.48
CA LYS A 218 6.20 8.23 -2.98
C LYS A 218 5.16 8.09 -1.88
N ALA A 219 4.08 8.84 -2.00
CA ALA A 219 2.95 8.79 -1.10
C ALA A 219 1.99 7.66 -1.50
N GLY A 220 1.66 6.79 -0.56
CA GLY A 220 0.56 5.83 -0.64
C GLY A 220 -0.48 6.09 0.44
N VAL A 221 -1.67 5.54 0.29
CA VAL A 221 -2.73 5.56 1.30
C VAL A 221 -3.15 4.13 1.59
N TYR A 222 -3.31 3.83 2.88
CA TYR A 222 -3.98 2.64 3.37
C TYR A 222 -5.34 3.01 3.98
N SER A 223 -6.42 2.36 3.53
CA SER A 223 -7.78 2.57 4.03
C SER A 223 -8.75 1.49 3.54
N ALA A 224 -10.02 1.60 3.93
CA ALA A 224 -11.14 0.86 3.36
C ALA A 224 -12.10 1.78 2.61
N PRO A 225 -12.77 1.31 1.55
CA PRO A 225 -13.85 2.03 0.86
C PRO A 225 -14.92 2.65 1.76
N ASP A 226 -15.37 1.96 2.80
CA ASP A 226 -16.41 2.46 3.69
C ASP A 226 -15.90 3.56 4.64
N ILE A 227 -14.71 3.37 5.24
CA ILE A 227 -14.03 4.37 6.06
C ILE A 227 -13.67 5.59 5.23
N TRP A 228 -13.03 5.38 4.07
CA TRP A 228 -12.66 6.44 3.15
C TRP A 228 -13.85 7.31 2.76
N ARG A 229 -14.99 6.69 2.45
CA ARG A 229 -16.24 7.40 2.15
C ARG A 229 -16.79 8.13 3.36
N SER A 230 -16.63 7.60 4.57
CA SER A 230 -17.09 8.29 5.79
C SER A 230 -16.34 9.59 6.05
N ILE A 231 -15.03 9.62 5.73
CA ILE A 231 -14.15 10.78 5.96
C ILE A 231 -14.24 11.77 4.79
N PHE A 232 -14.00 11.30 3.57
CA PHE A 232 -13.85 12.16 2.39
C PHE A 232 -15.11 12.29 1.53
N GLY A 233 -16.16 11.53 1.84
CA GLY A 233 -17.39 11.48 1.05
C GLY A 233 -17.21 10.82 -0.32
N THR A 234 -18.08 11.19 -1.26
CA THR A 234 -18.07 10.69 -2.65
C THR A 234 -17.68 11.77 -3.68
N GLY A 235 -17.38 12.98 -3.21
CA GLY A 235 -16.98 14.10 -4.06
C GLY A 235 -15.50 14.09 -4.43
N THR A 236 -15.00 15.20 -4.95
CA THR A 236 -13.60 15.33 -5.39
C THR A 236 -12.58 15.15 -4.27
N ALA A 237 -12.96 15.44 -3.02
CA ALA A 237 -12.10 15.24 -1.85
C ALA A 237 -11.69 13.77 -1.64
N SER A 238 -12.48 12.81 -2.14
CA SER A 238 -12.18 11.38 -2.02
C SER A 238 -11.34 10.81 -3.16
N LEU A 239 -11.00 11.60 -4.20
CA LEU A 239 -10.24 11.12 -5.35
C LEU A 239 -8.73 11.31 -5.17
N ILE A 240 -7.95 10.24 -5.29
CA ILE A 240 -6.47 10.24 -5.17
C ILE A 240 -5.79 9.76 -6.47
N PRO A 241 -5.99 10.45 -7.61
CA PRO A 241 -5.60 9.93 -8.93
C PRO A 241 -4.09 9.72 -9.11
N ASN A 242 -3.25 10.36 -8.29
CA ASN A 242 -1.79 10.31 -8.37
C ASN A 242 -1.13 9.79 -7.08
N THR A 243 -1.90 9.12 -6.22
CA THR A 243 -1.41 8.53 -4.97
C THR A 243 -1.59 7.03 -5.02
N TYR A 244 -0.61 6.29 -4.52
CA TYR A 244 -0.69 4.84 -4.46
C TYR A 244 -1.71 4.38 -3.42
N GLU A 245 -2.28 3.20 -3.63
CA GLU A 245 -3.36 2.67 -2.82
C GLU A 245 -3.05 1.26 -2.32
N TRP A 246 -3.27 1.09 -1.02
CA TRP A 246 -3.33 -0.16 -0.30
C TRP A 246 -4.72 -0.27 0.32
N THR A 247 -5.54 -1.21 -0.14
CA THR A 247 -6.89 -1.43 0.40
C THR A 247 -6.92 -2.61 1.34
N TYR A 248 -7.81 -2.61 2.31
CA TYR A 248 -8.10 -3.82 3.10
C TYR A 248 -9.50 -4.38 2.90
N GLU A 249 -10.36 -3.79 2.06
CA GLU A 249 -11.63 -4.43 1.69
C GLU A 249 -11.59 -5.02 0.27
N SER A 250 -12.37 -6.06 -0.04
CA SER A 250 -13.04 -6.92 0.94
C SER A 250 -12.01 -7.85 1.61
N PHE A 251 -12.24 -8.28 2.85
CA PHE A 251 -11.34 -9.20 3.57
C PHE A 251 -12.05 -10.50 3.96
N THR A 252 -11.29 -11.50 4.39
CA THR A 252 -11.77 -12.79 4.90
C THR A 252 -10.98 -13.23 6.13
N SER A 253 -11.62 -13.94 7.07
CA SER A 253 -10.94 -14.60 8.19
C SER A 253 -10.40 -15.99 7.81
N SER A 254 -10.81 -16.53 6.66
CA SER A 254 -10.41 -17.87 6.23
C SER A 254 -9.11 -17.84 5.44
N LEU A 255 -8.13 -18.63 5.88
CA LEU A 255 -6.87 -18.88 5.17
C LEU A 255 -6.91 -20.19 4.35
N LYS A 256 -8.10 -20.74 4.10
CA LYS A 256 -8.25 -21.98 3.30
C LYS A 256 -7.96 -21.75 1.81
N HIS A 257 -8.31 -20.57 1.33
CA HIS A 257 -8.10 -20.12 -0.03
C HIS A 257 -7.26 -18.86 0.01
N HIS A 258 -6.32 -18.72 -0.93
CA HIS A 258 -5.40 -17.60 -0.96
C HIS A 258 -5.68 -16.71 -2.19
N PRO A 259 -5.30 -15.43 -2.15
CA PRO A 259 -5.39 -14.56 -3.31
C PRO A 259 -4.64 -15.10 -4.53
N TYR A 260 -5.26 -14.90 -5.70
CA TYR A 260 -4.59 -14.94 -6.98
C TYR A 260 -4.85 -13.60 -7.68
N GLY A 261 -3.90 -12.69 -7.56
CA GLY A 261 -4.07 -11.28 -7.89
C GLY A 261 -5.03 -10.61 -6.92
N TRP A 262 -5.96 -9.81 -7.44
CA TRP A 262 -6.88 -9.01 -6.63
C TRP A 262 -8.11 -9.77 -6.10
N CYS A 263 -8.11 -11.11 -6.12
CA CYS A 263 -9.24 -11.93 -5.67
C CYS A 263 -8.79 -13.19 -4.95
N VAL A 264 -9.51 -13.61 -3.90
CA VAL A 264 -9.30 -14.91 -3.24
C VAL A 264 -9.79 -16.03 -4.16
N SER A 265 -8.89 -16.94 -4.52
CA SER A 265 -9.15 -18.00 -5.51
C SER A 265 -10.30 -18.92 -5.08
N GLY A 266 -11.22 -19.20 -6.01
CA GLY A 266 -12.40 -20.04 -5.74
C GLY A 266 -13.52 -19.36 -4.94
N THR A 267 -13.45 -18.03 -4.78
CA THR A 267 -14.48 -17.24 -4.09
C THR A 267 -14.89 -16.01 -4.92
N THR A 268 -15.84 -15.23 -4.42
CA THR A 268 -16.20 -13.91 -4.98
C THR A 268 -15.53 -12.75 -4.24
N THR A 269 -14.66 -13.03 -3.26
CA THR A 269 -13.99 -12.01 -2.46
C THR A 269 -12.84 -11.40 -3.24
N CYS A 270 -12.93 -10.11 -3.54
CA CYS A 270 -11.92 -9.36 -4.27
C CYS A 270 -11.63 -8.02 -3.60
N ALA A 271 -10.43 -7.50 -3.88
CA ALA A 271 -10.04 -6.15 -3.51
C ALA A 271 -11.05 -5.13 -4.06
N ARG A 272 -11.42 -4.20 -3.19
CA ARG A 272 -12.28 -3.06 -3.46
C ARG A 272 -11.44 -1.82 -3.22
N PHE A 273 -11.17 -1.13 -4.31
CA PHE A 273 -10.40 0.09 -4.27
C PHE A 273 -11.28 1.27 -3.85
N PHE A 274 -10.66 2.22 -3.17
CA PHE A 274 -11.18 3.53 -2.85
C PHE A 274 -10.51 4.56 -3.77
N GLY A 275 -10.57 5.84 -3.44
CA GLY A 275 -9.70 6.81 -4.12
C GLY A 275 -9.94 7.10 -5.60
N GLY A 276 -10.90 6.44 -6.25
CA GLY A 276 -11.03 6.41 -7.71
C GLY A 276 -10.05 5.46 -8.42
N GLN A 277 -9.34 4.60 -7.68
CA GLN A 277 -8.47 3.58 -8.26
C GLN A 277 -9.24 2.32 -8.64
N SER A 278 -8.58 1.41 -9.36
CA SER A 278 -9.11 0.10 -9.71
C SER A 278 -7.98 -0.91 -9.82
N SER A 279 -8.33 -2.20 -9.95
CA SER A 279 -7.38 -3.28 -10.17
C SER A 279 -6.51 -3.11 -11.43
N ARG A 280 -6.89 -2.22 -12.36
CA ARG A 280 -6.12 -1.88 -13.57
C ARG A 280 -5.26 -0.64 -13.42
N SER A 281 -5.40 0.10 -12.33
CA SER A 281 -4.63 1.32 -12.10
C SER A 281 -3.19 0.99 -11.74
N LYS A 282 -2.23 1.73 -12.30
CA LYS A 282 -0.82 1.70 -11.87
C LYS A 282 -0.61 2.10 -10.40
N HIS A 283 -1.63 2.70 -9.78
CA HIS A 283 -1.58 3.13 -8.39
C HIS A 283 -2.15 2.10 -7.40
N ALA A 284 -2.80 1.03 -7.86
CA ALA A 284 -3.24 -0.07 -6.99
C ALA A 284 -2.06 -1.00 -6.69
N LEU A 285 -1.56 -1.01 -5.44
CA LEU A 285 -0.32 -1.70 -5.06
C LEU A 285 -0.53 -2.90 -4.13
N ILE A 286 -1.35 -2.76 -3.10
CA ILE A 286 -1.46 -3.76 -2.04
C ILE A 286 -2.92 -3.99 -1.68
N TRP A 287 -3.26 -5.22 -1.34
CA TRP A 287 -4.53 -5.58 -0.75
C TRP A 287 -4.30 -6.43 0.49
N GLN A 288 -4.65 -5.91 1.66
CA GLN A 288 -4.76 -6.70 2.88
C GLN A 288 -6.05 -7.51 2.80
N TRP A 289 -5.92 -8.81 2.58
CA TRP A 289 -7.07 -9.68 2.26
C TRP A 289 -7.53 -10.50 3.47
N SER A 290 -6.71 -10.58 4.53
CA SER A 290 -7.05 -11.30 5.77
C SER A 290 -6.37 -10.70 7.00
N GLY A 291 -7.01 -10.84 8.16
CA GLY A 291 -6.44 -10.49 9.48
C GLY A 291 -6.81 -9.09 9.99
N GLY A 292 -6.84 -8.10 9.11
CA GLY A 292 -7.19 -6.72 9.47
C GLY A 292 -8.66 -6.38 9.22
N GLY A 293 -9.00 -5.08 9.30
CA GLY A 293 -10.38 -4.59 9.19
C GLY A 293 -11.37 -5.16 10.23
N GLY A 294 -10.88 -5.75 11.32
CA GLY A 294 -11.70 -6.41 12.36
C GLY A 294 -11.94 -7.91 12.14
N SER A 295 -11.37 -8.53 11.10
CA SER A 295 -11.52 -9.96 10.82
C SER A 295 -10.34 -10.80 11.32
N SER A 296 -10.49 -11.40 12.51
CA SER A 296 -9.47 -12.31 13.05
C SER A 296 -9.41 -13.64 12.28
N ASN A 297 -8.21 -13.99 11.80
CA ASN A 297 -7.87 -15.31 11.26
C ASN A 297 -7.04 -16.17 12.22
N GLY A 298 -6.73 -15.67 13.43
CA GLY A 298 -5.93 -16.35 14.44
C GLY A 298 -4.40 -16.20 14.30
N TYR A 299 -3.89 -15.55 13.25
CA TYR A 299 -2.46 -15.42 12.97
C TYR A 299 -1.99 -13.98 12.90
N GLY A 300 -2.62 -13.17 12.05
CA GLY A 300 -2.26 -11.78 11.81
C GLY A 300 -2.66 -11.31 10.41
N ASP A 301 -2.07 -10.22 9.97
CA ASP A 301 -2.50 -9.54 8.74
C ASP A 301 -1.70 -10.06 7.54
N PHE A 302 -2.44 -10.42 6.48
CA PHE A 302 -1.88 -10.94 5.25
C PHE A 302 -2.24 -10.04 4.08
N ASP A 303 -1.21 -9.74 3.30
CA ASP A 303 -1.26 -8.88 2.13
C ASP A 303 -1.02 -9.66 0.85
N GLN A 304 -1.60 -9.13 -0.22
CA GLN A 304 -1.29 -9.44 -1.59
C GLN A 304 -0.73 -8.18 -2.26
N ILE A 305 0.50 -8.25 -2.77
CA ILE A 305 1.27 -7.10 -3.25
C ILE A 305 1.54 -7.27 -4.75
N ASP A 306 1.12 -6.31 -5.58
CA ASP A 306 1.50 -6.25 -7.00
C ASP A 306 2.87 -5.58 -7.14
N GLY A 307 3.93 -6.39 -7.12
CA GLY A 307 5.31 -5.93 -7.21
C GLY A 307 5.66 -5.28 -8.56
N ASN A 308 4.92 -5.58 -9.63
CA ASN A 308 5.17 -5.00 -10.96
C ASN A 308 4.78 -3.52 -11.04
N ARG A 309 4.00 -3.02 -10.08
CA ARG A 309 3.56 -1.61 -10.02
C ARG A 309 4.37 -0.77 -9.05
N THR A 310 5.40 -1.36 -8.45
CA THR A 310 6.38 -0.64 -7.62
C THR A 310 7.06 0.45 -8.46
N PRO A 311 7.04 1.72 -8.03
CA PRO A 311 7.65 2.83 -8.78
C PRO A 311 9.17 2.85 -8.80
#